data_AF-A0A7L2R7A7-F1
#
_entry.id   AF-A0A7L2R7A7-F1
#
_cell.length_a   1.000
_cell.length_b   1.000
_cell.length_c   1.000
_cell.angle_alpha   90.00
_cell.angle_beta   90.00
_cell.angle_gamma   90.00
#
_symmetry.space_group_name_H-M   'P 1'
#
loop_
_entity.id
_entity.type
_entity.pdbx_description
1 polymer ?
#
loop_
_entity_poly.entity_id
_entity_poly.type
_entity_poly.pdbx_seq_one_letter_code
_entity_poly.pdbx_strand_id
1 'polypeptide(L)'
;FLMQTSEMLRKICMRNLVRKYCRGLTAERKVQLQQKVVTSAVFCGKKEGYQESLSQPFMETRLRESDLNPKVLQLIRGENIKYVTPVIKYDRNGFKARERLLVLTQSSAYVVEMAKIKQKIDYSTLKGTSGSH
;
A
#
# COMPACT_ATOMS: atom_id res chain seq x y z
N PHE A 1 -45.85 15.51 15.82
CA PHE A 1 -45.88 15.72 14.35
C PHE A 1 -44.58 16.28 13.79
N LEU A 2 -44.21 17.55 14.03
CA LEU A 2 -42.99 18.15 13.42
C LEU A 2 -41.67 17.45 13.75
N MET A 3 -41.48 16.99 14.99
CA MET A 3 -40.27 16.26 15.40
C MET A 3 -40.13 14.92 14.66
N GLN A 4 -41.22 14.15 14.54
CA GLN A 4 -41.25 12.89 13.81
C GLN A 4 -40.97 13.11 12.31
N THR A 5 -41.56 14.13 11.71
CA THR A 5 -41.29 14.50 10.31
C THR A 5 -39.81 14.90 10.11
N SER A 6 -39.25 15.69 11.02
CA SER A 6 -37.83 16.08 10.99
C SER A 6 -36.90 14.85 11.05
N GLU A 7 -37.18 13.90 11.94
CA GLU A 7 -36.41 12.66 12.03
C GLU A 7 -36.50 11.80 10.75
N MET A 8 -37.69 11.68 10.16
CA MET A 8 -37.89 10.97 8.90
C MET A 8 -37.11 11.63 7.77
N LEU A 9 -37.19 12.95 7.64
CA LEU A 9 -36.45 13.72 6.64
C LEU A 9 -34.94 13.57 6.84
N ARG A 10 -34.45 13.61 8.08
CA ARG A 10 -33.02 13.39 8.39
C ARG A 10 -32.56 12.03 7.91
N LYS A 11 -33.34 10.97 8.15
CA LYS A 11 -33.03 9.60 7.69
C LYS A 11 -33.00 9.52 6.16
N ILE A 12 -33.97 10.12 5.47
CA ILE A 12 -34.03 10.14 4.01
C ILE A 12 -32.85 10.93 3.43
N CYS A 13 -32.57 12.11 3.96
CA CYS A 13 -31.45 12.95 3.54
C CYS A 13 -30.11 12.21 3.70
N MET A 14 -29.86 11.60 4.87
CA MET A 14 -28.65 10.82 5.12
C MET A 14 -28.50 9.67 4.11
N ARG A 15 -29.57 8.89 3.87
CA ARG A 15 -29.55 7.80 2.88
C ARG A 15 -29.24 8.31 1.47
N ASN A 16 -29.81 9.45 1.10
CA ASN A 16 -29.55 10.07 -0.20
C ASN A 16 -28.11 10.55 -0.34
N LEU A 17 -27.54 11.16 0.70
CA LEU A 17 -26.14 11.59 0.73
C LEU A 17 -25.19 10.40 0.60
N VAL A 18 -25.39 9.35 1.40
CA VAL A 18 -24.58 8.12 1.32
C VAL A 18 -24.68 7.50 -0.07
N ARG A 19 -25.90 7.37 -0.61
CA ARG A 19 -26.12 6.79 -1.94
C ARG A 19 -25.43 7.61 -3.03
N LYS A 20 -25.52 8.94 -2.99
CA LYS A 20 -24.83 9.84 -3.93
C LYS A 20 -23.31 9.67 -3.82
N TYR A 21 -22.76 9.67 -2.61
CA TYR A 21 -21.33 9.48 -2.38
C TYR A 21 -20.83 8.13 -2.88
N CYS A 22 -21.46 7.03 -2.47
CA CYS A 22 -21.02 5.69 -2.85
C CYS A 22 -21.12 5.42 -4.36
N ARG A 23 -22.14 5.97 -5.04
CA ARG A 23 -22.32 5.82 -6.49
C ARG A 23 -21.43 6.75 -7.31
N GLY A 24 -21.07 7.91 -6.77
CA GLY A 24 -20.19 8.88 -7.43
C GLY A 24 -18.71 8.57 -7.26
N LEU A 25 -18.34 7.52 -6.51
CA LEU A 25 -16.96 7.17 -6.25
C LEU A 25 -16.38 6.35 -7.41
N THR A 26 -15.28 6.81 -8.01
CA THR A 26 -14.55 6.02 -9.01
C THR A 26 -13.85 4.82 -8.36
N ALA A 27 -13.50 3.82 -9.16
CA ALA A 27 -12.80 2.63 -8.68
C ALA A 27 -11.42 2.99 -8.11
N GLU A 28 -10.65 3.88 -8.76
CA GLU A 28 -9.32 4.29 -8.28
C GLU A 28 -9.43 5.02 -6.95
N ARG A 29 -10.38 5.95 -6.83
CA ARG A 29 -10.59 6.70 -5.58
C ARG A 29 -11.05 5.79 -4.44
N LYS A 30 -11.84 4.75 -4.74
CA LYS A 30 -12.23 3.74 -3.76
C LYS A 30 -11.02 2.99 -3.22
N VAL A 31 -10.14 2.49 -4.10
CA VAL A 31 -8.91 1.80 -3.71
C VAL A 31 -8.01 2.70 -2.87
N GLN A 32 -7.82 3.94 -3.31
CA GLN A 32 -7.04 4.95 -2.59
C GLN A 32 -7.56 5.20 -1.17
N LEU A 33 -8.88 5.32 -0.99
CA LEU A 33 -9.50 5.50 0.32
C LEU A 33 -9.38 4.25 1.19
N GLN A 34 -9.57 3.06 0.62
CA GLN A 34 -9.39 1.79 1.34
C GLN A 34 -7.96 1.65 1.88
N GLN A 35 -6.96 1.97 1.07
CA GLN A 35 -5.57 1.98 1.50
C GLN A 35 -5.35 3.00 2.63
N LYS A 36 -5.86 4.24 2.49
CA LYS A 36 -5.73 5.27 3.54
C LYS A 36 -6.40 4.87 4.86
N VAL A 37 -7.54 4.17 4.82
CA VAL A 37 -8.22 3.64 6.02
C VAL A 37 -7.33 2.63 6.73
N VAL A 38 -6.74 1.68 6.00
CA VAL A 38 -5.82 0.68 6.57
C VAL A 38 -4.58 1.36 7.15
N THR A 39 -3.95 2.29 6.40
CA THR A 39 -2.80 3.05 6.88
C THR A 39 -3.11 3.85 8.14
N SER A 40 -4.30 4.44 8.23
CA SER A 40 -4.75 5.16 9.41
C SER A 40 -4.86 4.25 10.64
N ALA A 41 -5.46 3.08 10.48
CA ALA A 41 -5.57 2.11 11.58
C ALA A 41 -4.19 1.67 12.12
N VAL A 42 -3.20 1.57 11.24
CA VAL A 42 -1.83 1.16 11.59
C VAL A 42 -1.03 2.30 12.21
N PHE A 43 -1.10 3.53 11.68
CA PHE A 43 -0.13 4.59 12.00
C PHE A 43 -0.70 5.83 12.68
N CYS A 44 -2.02 6.07 12.64
CA CYS A 44 -2.62 7.27 13.22
C CYS A 44 -2.34 7.35 14.73
N GLY A 45 -1.70 8.45 15.16
CA GLY A 45 -1.29 8.68 16.56
C GLY A 45 -0.14 7.79 17.04
N LYS A 46 0.46 6.97 16.18
CA LYS A 46 1.53 6.01 16.53
C LYS A 46 2.86 6.27 15.83
N LYS A 47 2.84 7.10 14.77
CA LYS A 47 4.00 7.45 13.94
C LYS A 47 4.03 8.96 13.73
N GLU A 48 5.16 9.61 14.04
CA GLU A 48 5.31 11.06 13.94
C GLU A 48 5.03 11.56 12.52
N GLY A 49 5.66 10.92 11.52
CA GLY A 49 5.54 11.29 10.10
C GLY A 49 4.21 10.95 9.40
N TYR A 50 3.19 10.48 10.13
CA TYR A 50 1.93 10.06 9.51
C TYR A 50 1.12 11.25 8.97
N GLN A 51 1.11 12.39 9.66
CA GLN A 51 0.28 13.55 9.28
C GLN A 51 0.72 14.14 7.94
N GLU A 52 2.03 14.22 7.73
CA GLU A 52 2.66 14.72 6.52
C GLU A 52 2.35 13.82 5.32
N SER A 53 2.17 12.50 5.56
CA SER A 53 1.84 11.53 4.51
C SER A 53 0.41 11.67 3.98
N LEU A 54 -0.51 12.32 4.71
CA LEU A 54 -1.95 12.36 4.37
C LEU A 54 -2.24 13.07 3.06
N SER A 55 -1.43 14.06 2.69
CA SER A 55 -1.57 14.84 1.47
C SER A 55 -1.13 14.05 0.23
N GLN A 56 -0.29 13.03 0.40
CA GLN A 56 0.27 12.25 -0.70
C GLN A 56 -0.65 11.06 -1.05
N PRO A 57 -1.01 10.88 -2.33
CA PRO A 57 -1.73 9.68 -2.77
C PRO A 57 -0.80 8.45 -2.80
N PHE A 58 -1.40 7.27 -2.72
CA PHE A 58 -0.67 6.04 -2.97
C PHE A 58 -0.52 5.89 -4.48
N MET A 59 0.66 5.42 -4.90
CA MET A 59 0.90 5.10 -6.30
C MET A 59 0.72 3.60 -6.51
N GLU A 60 0.33 3.19 -7.72
CA GLU A 60 0.20 1.77 -8.07
C GLU A 60 1.54 1.04 -8.03
N THR A 61 2.61 1.69 -8.48
CA THR A 61 3.99 1.22 -8.32
C THR A 61 4.96 2.41 -8.40
N ARG A 62 6.14 2.34 -7.76
CA ARG A 62 7.20 3.37 -7.93
C ARG A 62 8.04 3.15 -9.17
N LEU A 63 8.14 1.90 -9.64
CA LEU A 63 8.85 1.50 -10.85
C LEU A 63 7.96 0.59 -11.69
N ARG A 64 7.95 0.78 -13.01
CA ARG A 64 7.17 -0.09 -13.90
C ARG A 64 7.89 -1.42 -14.06
N GLU A 65 7.13 -2.46 -14.37
CA GLU A 65 7.72 -3.77 -14.69
C GLU A 65 8.70 -3.70 -15.86
N SER A 66 8.46 -2.80 -16.83
CA SER A 66 9.38 -2.53 -17.95
C SER A 66 10.75 -2.04 -17.53
N ASP A 67 10.84 -1.42 -16.35
CA ASP A 67 12.08 -0.88 -15.80
C ASP A 67 12.88 -1.96 -15.04
N LEU A 68 12.30 -3.15 -14.82
CA LEU A 68 12.97 -4.29 -14.21
C LEU A 68 13.83 -5.05 -15.22
N ASN A 69 14.92 -5.63 -14.73
CA ASN A 69 15.76 -6.48 -15.58
C ASN A 69 14.96 -7.69 -16.10
N PRO A 70 14.98 -7.99 -17.41
CA PRO A 70 14.24 -9.11 -17.99
C PRO A 70 14.53 -10.47 -17.35
N LYS A 71 15.76 -10.68 -16.83
CA LYS A 71 16.12 -11.90 -16.10
C LYS A 71 15.35 -12.03 -14.78
N VAL A 72 15.15 -10.92 -14.08
CA VAL A 72 14.37 -10.88 -12.83
C VAL A 72 12.91 -11.15 -13.13
N LEU A 73 12.36 -10.51 -14.17
CA LEU A 73 11.00 -10.81 -14.62
C LEU A 73 10.86 -12.30 -14.94
N GLN A 74 11.80 -12.90 -15.67
CA GLN A 74 11.77 -14.33 -15.97
C GLN A 74 11.76 -15.23 -14.73
N LEU A 75 12.54 -14.89 -13.70
CA LEU A 75 12.58 -15.64 -12.45
C LEU A 75 11.29 -15.50 -11.62
N ILE A 76 10.53 -14.41 -11.81
CA ILE A 76 9.31 -14.10 -11.05
C ILE A 76 8.04 -14.35 -11.90
N ARG A 77 8.15 -14.79 -13.17
CA ARG A 77 7.02 -14.96 -14.11
C ARG A 77 5.81 -15.73 -13.57
N GLY A 78 6.01 -16.64 -12.62
CA GLY A 78 4.92 -17.41 -11.99
C GLY A 78 4.10 -16.62 -10.97
N GLU A 79 4.53 -15.42 -10.60
CA GLU A 79 3.88 -14.59 -9.57
C GLU A 79 3.44 -13.24 -10.17
N ASN A 80 2.28 -12.76 -9.74
CA ASN A 80 1.77 -11.45 -10.18
C ASN A 80 2.42 -10.34 -9.34
N ILE A 81 3.19 -9.46 -9.98
CA ILE A 81 3.82 -8.30 -9.34
C ILE A 81 2.74 -7.28 -8.97
N LYS A 82 2.77 -6.81 -7.73
CA LYS A 82 1.81 -5.83 -7.19
C LYS A 82 2.41 -4.47 -6.94
N TYR A 83 3.68 -4.41 -6.56
CA TYR A 83 4.35 -3.16 -6.25
C TYR A 83 5.87 -3.30 -6.38
N VAL A 84 6.54 -2.29 -6.93
CA VAL A 84 8.00 -2.23 -7.01
C VAL A 84 8.46 -0.89 -6.47
N THR A 85 9.49 -0.91 -5.62
CA THR A 85 10.12 0.30 -5.12
C THR A 85 11.62 0.15 -4.91
N PRO A 86 12.43 1.18 -5.21
CA PRO A 86 13.81 1.22 -4.75
C PRO A 86 13.87 1.31 -3.23
N VAL A 87 14.84 0.63 -2.63
CA VAL A 87 15.09 0.61 -1.19
C VAL A 87 16.60 0.61 -0.91
N ILE A 88 16.97 1.04 0.28
CA ILE A 88 18.34 0.90 0.79
C ILE A 88 18.33 -0.24 1.81
N LYS A 89 19.09 -1.29 1.53
CA LYS A 89 19.31 -2.41 2.43
C LYS A 89 20.59 -2.19 3.22
N TYR A 90 20.51 -2.33 4.54
CA TYR A 90 21.66 -2.25 5.44
C TYR A 90 22.17 -3.66 5.79
N ASP A 91 23.48 -3.86 5.74
CA ASP A 91 24.11 -5.11 6.17
C ASP A 91 24.05 -5.27 7.70
N ARG A 92 23.86 -6.50 8.18
CA ARG A 92 23.83 -6.80 9.64
C ARG A 92 25.14 -6.42 10.33
N ASN A 93 26.26 -6.67 9.64
CA ASN A 93 27.59 -6.36 10.13
C ASN A 93 28.09 -5.10 9.44
N GLY A 94 28.38 -4.07 10.23
CA GLY A 94 28.95 -2.80 9.73
C GLY A 94 27.96 -1.89 9.00
N PHE A 95 26.65 -2.21 8.98
CA PHE A 95 25.57 -1.32 8.52
C PHE A 95 25.85 -0.63 7.17
N LYS A 96 26.49 -1.33 6.23
CA LYS A 96 26.76 -0.79 4.91
C LYS A 96 25.46 -0.64 4.13
N ALA A 97 25.20 0.56 3.63
CA ALA A 97 24.07 0.87 2.77
C ALA A 97 24.26 0.25 1.38
N ARG A 98 23.22 -0.41 0.87
CA ARG A 98 23.21 -1.00 -0.47
C ARG A 98 21.88 -0.75 -1.17
N GLU A 99 21.94 -0.16 -2.35
CA GLU A 99 20.75 0.04 -3.18
C GLU A 99 20.20 -1.30 -3.67
N ARG A 100 18.89 -1.49 -3.51
CA ARG A 100 18.17 -2.69 -3.93
C ARG A 100 16.81 -2.28 -4.49
N LEU A 101 16.20 -3.20 -5.23
CA LEU A 101 14.79 -3.11 -5.54
C LEU A 101 14.03 -4.08 -4.64
N LEU A 102 12.92 -3.61 -4.07
CA LEU A 102 11.94 -4.45 -3.39
C LEU A 102 10.76 -4.68 -4.35
N VAL A 103 10.56 -5.93 -4.73
CA VAL A 103 9.46 -6.37 -5.59
C VAL A 103 8.48 -7.14 -4.71
N LEU A 104 7.26 -6.64 -4.60
CA LEU A 104 6.17 -7.29 -3.86
C LEU A 104 5.25 -7.99 -4.85
N THR A 105 5.04 -9.28 -4.66
CA THR A 105 4.09 -10.08 -5.42
C THR A 105 2.90 -10.46 -4.54
N GLN A 106 2.00 -11.31 -5.06
CA GLN A 106 0.86 -11.84 -4.31
C GLN A 106 1.25 -12.78 -3.16
N SER A 107 2.36 -13.51 -3.25
CA SER A 107 2.75 -14.54 -2.27
C SER A 107 4.05 -14.25 -1.53
N SER A 108 4.93 -13.44 -2.10
CA SER A 108 6.29 -13.26 -1.61
C SER A 108 6.83 -11.85 -1.87
N ALA A 109 7.85 -11.46 -1.12
CA ALA A 109 8.66 -10.28 -1.37
C ALA A 109 10.06 -10.69 -1.86
N TYR A 110 10.58 -9.98 -2.86
CA TYR A 110 11.90 -10.21 -3.44
C TYR A 110 12.80 -9.00 -3.27
N VAL A 111 14.02 -9.23 -2.80
CA VAL A 111 15.09 -8.24 -2.77
C VAL A 111 16.00 -8.50 -3.96
N VAL A 112 16.09 -7.52 -4.86
CA VAL A 112 16.78 -7.65 -6.14
C VAL A 112 17.98 -6.70 -6.19
N GLU A 113 19.10 -7.19 -6.71
CA GLU A 113 20.25 -6.39 -7.10
C GLU A 113 20.50 -6.59 -8.60
N MET A 114 20.30 -5.54 -9.39
CA MET A 114 20.46 -5.57 -10.85
C MET A 114 19.66 -6.71 -11.50
N ALA A 115 20.34 -7.78 -11.91
CA ALA A 115 19.75 -8.94 -12.57
C ALA A 115 19.61 -10.18 -11.65
N LYS A 116 19.89 -10.03 -10.34
CA LYS A 116 19.96 -11.16 -9.40
C LYS A 116 18.98 -10.97 -8.25
N ILE A 117 18.23 -12.03 -7.94
CA ILE A 117 17.45 -12.11 -6.71
C ILE A 117 18.41 -12.46 -5.57
N LYS A 118 18.51 -11.57 -4.57
CA LYS A 118 19.33 -11.77 -3.38
C LYS A 118 18.59 -12.48 -2.27
N GLN A 119 17.29 -12.27 -2.19
CA GLN A 119 16.45 -12.87 -1.17
C GLN A 119 15.02 -12.97 -1.68
N LYS A 120 14.38 -14.10 -1.38
CA LYS A 120 12.93 -14.30 -1.46
C LYS A 120 12.41 -14.47 -0.04
N ILE A 121 11.30 -13.83 0.28
CA ILE A 121 10.64 -13.90 1.59
C ILE A 121 9.18 -14.25 1.34
N ASP A 122 8.77 -15.46 1.69
CA ASP A 122 7.37 -15.87 1.57
C ASP A 122 6.55 -15.25 2.69
N TYR A 123 5.38 -14.68 2.36
CA TYR A 123 4.54 -14.02 3.36
C TYR A 123 4.05 -14.97 4.45
N SER A 124 3.91 -16.26 4.13
CA SER A 124 3.58 -17.32 5.12
C SER A 124 4.64 -17.48 6.21
N THR A 125 5.89 -17.11 5.92
CA THR A 125 7.02 -17.18 6.87
C THR A 125 7.28 -15.86 7.59
N LEU A 126 6.71 -14.76 7.09
CA LEU A 126 6.95 -13.42 7.64
C LEU A 126 6.09 -13.20 8.89
N LYS A 127 6.73 -13.18 10.06
CA LYS A 127 6.04 -13.00 11.35
C LYS A 127 5.53 -11.58 11.59
N GLY A 128 6.22 -10.57 11.06
CA GLY A 128 5.86 -9.17 11.25
C GLY A 128 6.95 -8.21 10.82
N THR A 129 6.65 -6.92 10.93
CA THR A 129 7.54 -5.80 10.60
C THR A 129 7.59 -4.82 11.77
N SER A 130 8.78 -4.32 12.09
CA SER A 130 8.99 -3.29 13.10
C SER A 130 9.42 -1.97 12.46
N GLY A 131 8.92 -0.85 12.97
CA GLY A 131 9.34 0.49 12.60
C GLY A 131 9.58 1.33 13.84
N SER A 132 10.37 2.40 13.70
CA SER A 132 10.49 3.42 14.75
C SER A 132 9.19 4.21 14.89
N HIS A 133 9.04 4.92 16.00
CA HIS A 133 8.00 5.94 16.19
C HIS A 133 8.19 7.14 15.26
#